data_AF-A0A950AXV3-F1
#
_entry.id   AF-A0A950AXV3-F1
#
_cell.length_a   1.000
_cell.length_b   1.000
_cell.length_c   1.000
_cell.angle_alpha   90.00
_cell.angle_beta   90.00
_cell.angle_gamma   90.00
#
_symmetry.space_group_name_H-M   'P 1'
#
loop_
_entity.id
_entity.type
_entity.pdbx_description
1 polymer ?
#
loop_
_entity_poly.entity_id
_entity_poly.type
_entity_poly.pdbx_seq_one_letter_code
_entity_poly.pdbx_strand_id
1 'polypeptide(L)'
;MNLEQIDAMLADLRARSGRIGDDLLELTQAITYQRLVGEGGWPKVALAGATEVRVAPALVTLSDLWELSALLNQVLARATALRNSVSWLLPSHKTLDEIEQLLCGPSIELPPDRRGLAAPTARSLIPGELLEVMARSFRLAREAVLAVDAAWDRLLPALANFEDETAAIQGLADALKEPAPAELAEARRKILSLREAVEHDPLAAVARGEEIASLLKAARARLDDLARDRDRAGAMVAEARQLLDSLEEAHRRARQAHADREAKVQADAPAVFPRPLDDGQVAALGPWLEKLDASVREGKWKPALVGLARWTAIVRQYLADEEATREANDAPLRARRDLRGLLDALKAKARSNSRAEDIELDALAQEAWRLLHSRPTPLAEARRLVAEYQARLL
;
A
#
# COMPACT_ATOMS: atom_id res chain seq x y z
N MET A 1 54.22 21.88 42.18
CA MET A 1 52.80 22.10 42.58
C MET A 1 52.66 22.42 44.08
N ASN A 2 51.60 23.12 44.49
CA ASN A 2 51.22 23.25 45.91
C ASN A 2 50.22 22.15 46.34
N LEU A 3 49.95 22.02 47.66
CA LEU A 3 49.07 20.97 48.20
C LEU A 3 47.63 21.06 47.67
N GLU A 4 47.08 22.27 47.53
CA GLU A 4 45.73 22.49 47.00
C GLU A 4 45.61 22.04 45.53
N GLN A 5 46.63 22.32 44.72
CA GLN A 5 46.71 21.86 43.33
C GLN A 5 46.79 20.33 43.25
N ILE A 6 47.56 19.69 44.14
CA ILE A 6 47.65 18.22 44.22
C ILE A 6 46.29 17.63 44.60
N ASP A 7 45.63 18.19 45.61
CA ASP A 7 44.33 17.70 46.07
C ASP A 7 43.25 17.86 45.00
N ALA A 8 43.23 19.01 44.31
CA ALA A 8 42.32 19.27 43.20
C ALA A 8 42.55 18.28 42.04
N MET A 9 43.81 18.02 41.68
CA MET A 9 44.13 17.11 40.58
C MET A 9 43.85 15.64 40.92
N LEU A 10 44.14 15.21 42.14
CA LEU A 10 43.74 13.88 42.64
C LEU A 10 42.21 13.73 42.64
N ALA A 11 41.47 14.76 43.06
CA ALA A 11 40.02 14.75 43.03
C ALA A 11 39.48 14.62 41.60
N ASP A 12 39.98 15.41 40.65
CA ASP A 12 39.58 15.33 39.23
C ASP A 12 39.88 13.96 38.61
N LEU A 13 41.11 13.46 38.76
CA LEU A 13 41.53 12.18 38.20
C LEU A 13 40.71 11.01 38.78
N ARG A 14 40.43 11.02 40.10
CA ARG A 14 39.56 10.01 40.71
C ARG A 14 38.13 10.10 40.21
N ALA A 15 37.57 11.30 40.08
CA ALA A 15 36.22 11.48 39.56
C ALA A 15 36.11 10.97 38.12
N ARG A 16 37.10 11.26 37.27
CA ARG A 16 37.15 10.77 35.88
C ARG A 16 37.33 9.25 35.81
N SER A 17 38.21 8.69 36.64
CA SER A 17 38.42 7.24 36.74
C SER A 17 37.17 6.51 37.23
N GLY A 18 36.47 7.07 38.23
CA GLY A 18 35.21 6.54 38.74
C GLY A 18 34.14 6.47 37.66
N ARG A 19 33.94 7.56 36.91
CA ARG A 19 32.98 7.58 35.78
C ARG A 19 33.26 6.50 34.75
N ILE A 20 34.52 6.31 34.34
CA ILE A 20 34.86 5.24 33.38
C ILE A 20 34.59 3.85 33.99
N GLY A 21 34.84 3.66 35.28
CA GLY A 21 34.51 2.41 35.98
C GLY A 21 33.01 2.12 36.00
N ASP A 22 32.21 3.13 36.32
CA ASP A 22 30.74 3.03 36.32
C ASP A 22 30.21 2.74 34.90
N ASP A 23 30.71 3.47 33.90
CA ASP A 23 30.35 3.29 32.48
C ASP A 23 30.70 1.87 31.96
N LEU A 24 31.88 1.35 32.34
CA LEU A 24 32.28 -0.01 32.00
C LEU A 24 31.37 -1.04 32.68
N LEU A 25 31.06 -0.85 33.96
CA LEU A 25 30.18 -1.74 34.70
C LEU A 25 28.79 -1.77 34.08
N GLU A 26 28.20 -0.61 33.78
CA GLU A 26 26.90 -0.49 33.11
C GLU A 26 26.89 -1.26 31.78
N LEU A 27 27.91 -1.08 30.94
CA LEU A 27 27.99 -1.78 29.66
C LEU A 27 28.12 -3.29 29.83
N THR A 28 28.91 -3.77 30.80
CA THR A 28 29.05 -5.21 31.06
C THR A 28 27.79 -5.87 31.63
N GLN A 29 26.91 -5.07 32.25
CA GLN A 29 25.60 -5.52 32.72
C GLN A 29 24.54 -5.55 31.61
N ALA A 30 24.78 -4.91 30.47
CA ALA A 30 23.87 -4.96 29.34
C ALA A 30 23.73 -6.39 28.79
N ILE A 31 22.49 -6.81 28.51
CA ILE A 31 22.17 -8.15 28.00
C ILE A 31 22.96 -8.44 26.71
N THR A 32 23.07 -7.45 25.83
CA THR A 32 23.80 -7.58 24.57
C THR A 32 25.28 -7.87 24.79
N TYR A 33 25.93 -7.21 25.75
CA TYR A 33 27.31 -7.55 26.10
C TYR A 33 27.42 -8.99 26.62
N GLN A 34 26.60 -9.35 27.61
CA GLN A 34 26.61 -10.70 28.21
C GLN A 34 26.42 -11.80 27.17
N ARG A 35 25.50 -11.59 26.23
CA ARG A 35 25.25 -12.52 25.11
C ARG A 35 26.44 -12.62 24.16
N LEU A 36 27.11 -11.50 23.84
CA LEU A 36 28.29 -11.49 22.98
C LEU A 36 29.48 -12.23 23.60
N VAL A 37 29.70 -12.09 24.91
CA VAL A 37 30.83 -12.75 25.60
C VAL A 37 30.51 -14.16 26.11
N GLY A 38 29.23 -14.52 26.22
CA GLY A 38 28.79 -15.81 26.76
C GLY A 38 28.74 -15.85 28.29
N GLU A 39 28.33 -14.75 28.91
CA GLU A 39 28.15 -14.60 30.36
C GLU A 39 26.66 -14.47 30.72
N GLY A 40 26.32 -14.43 32.01
CA GLY A 40 24.95 -14.18 32.45
C GLY A 40 23.95 -15.28 32.08
N GLY A 41 24.42 -16.50 31.79
CA GLY A 41 23.59 -17.64 31.38
C GLY A 41 23.37 -17.75 29.87
N TRP A 42 23.98 -16.87 29.07
CA TRP A 42 23.93 -16.94 27.61
C TRP A 42 25.07 -17.78 27.05
N PRO A 43 24.83 -18.63 26.03
CA PRO A 43 25.90 -19.26 25.29
C PRO A 43 26.68 -18.21 24.51
N LYS A 44 28.01 -18.36 24.42
CA LYS A 44 28.85 -17.46 23.63
C LYS A 44 28.45 -17.53 22.16
N VAL A 45 28.09 -16.39 21.58
CA VAL A 45 27.76 -16.29 20.16
C VAL A 45 29.03 -16.42 19.32
N ALA A 46 29.02 -17.32 18.34
CA ALA A 46 30.05 -17.40 17.31
C ALA A 46 29.79 -16.29 16.29
N LEU A 47 30.43 -15.13 16.48
CA LEU A 47 30.31 -14.00 15.57
C LEU A 47 30.97 -14.32 14.23
N ALA A 48 30.38 -13.81 13.15
CA ALA A 48 30.93 -13.92 11.81
C ALA A 48 30.82 -12.59 11.04
N GLY A 49 31.59 -12.48 9.95
CA GLY A 49 31.38 -11.45 8.92
C GLY A 49 31.54 -10.02 9.44
N ALA A 50 30.57 -9.16 9.13
CA ALA A 50 30.68 -7.73 9.46
C ALA A 50 30.61 -7.48 10.98
N THR A 51 29.81 -8.29 11.68
CA THR A 51 29.68 -8.22 13.13
C THR A 51 30.98 -8.63 13.81
N GLU A 52 31.60 -9.73 13.40
CA GLU A 52 32.90 -10.16 13.95
C GLU A 52 33.98 -9.08 13.78
N VAL A 53 34.12 -8.54 12.55
CA VAL A 53 35.11 -7.50 12.22
C VAL A 53 34.96 -6.27 13.11
N ARG A 54 33.72 -5.88 13.45
CA ARG A 54 33.46 -4.69 14.26
C ARG A 54 33.50 -4.96 15.77
N VAL A 55 33.02 -6.10 16.21
CA VAL A 55 32.76 -6.39 17.64
C VAL A 55 33.93 -7.10 18.30
N ALA A 56 34.63 -8.01 17.62
CA ALA A 56 35.73 -8.74 18.23
C ALA A 56 36.84 -7.80 18.75
N PRO A 57 37.30 -6.77 17.99
CA PRO A 57 38.27 -5.80 18.52
C PRO A 57 37.71 -4.95 19.68
N ALA A 58 36.41 -4.66 19.66
CA ALA A 58 35.74 -3.90 20.72
C ALA A 58 35.69 -4.69 22.04
N LEU A 59 35.40 -5.99 21.99
CA LEU A 59 35.40 -6.85 23.18
C LEU A 59 36.80 -7.00 23.79
N VAL A 60 37.84 -7.14 22.95
CA VAL A 60 39.24 -7.12 23.42
C VAL A 60 39.56 -5.78 24.09
N THR A 61 39.17 -4.67 23.44
CA THR A 61 39.35 -3.31 24.00
C THR A 61 38.67 -3.15 25.36
N LEU A 62 37.46 -3.68 25.55
CA LEU A 62 36.75 -3.63 26.84
C LEU A 62 37.47 -4.42 27.93
N SER A 63 38.02 -5.59 27.59
CA SER A 63 38.87 -6.35 28.51
C SER A 63 40.11 -5.54 28.90
N ASP A 64 40.79 -4.95 27.92
CA ASP A 64 42.00 -4.15 28.18
C ASP A 64 41.71 -2.92 29.05
N LEU A 65 40.55 -2.29 28.90
CA LEU A 65 40.13 -1.13 29.68
C LEU A 65 40.00 -1.43 31.18
N TRP A 66 39.55 -2.62 31.57
CA TRP A 66 39.48 -3.03 32.98
C TRP A 66 40.86 -3.11 33.63
N GLU A 67 41.83 -3.65 32.90
CA GLU A 67 43.20 -3.77 33.38
C GLU A 67 43.93 -2.43 33.35
N LEU A 68 43.70 -1.56 32.35
CA LEU A 68 44.18 -0.17 32.34
C LEU A 68 43.59 0.63 33.52
N SER A 69 42.32 0.42 33.84
CA SER A 69 41.67 1.00 35.01
C SER A 69 42.35 0.54 36.30
N ALA A 70 42.70 -0.75 36.42
CA ALA A 70 43.44 -1.26 37.56
C ALA A 70 44.83 -0.59 37.71
N LEU A 71 45.57 -0.41 36.62
CA LEU A 71 46.87 0.29 36.62
C LEU A 71 46.74 1.76 37.05
N LEU A 72 45.75 2.46 36.51
CA LEU A 72 45.46 3.84 36.88
C LEU A 72 45.12 3.95 38.37
N ASN A 73 44.24 3.08 38.87
CA ASN A 73 43.85 3.05 40.27
C ASN A 73 45.03 2.77 41.21
N GLN A 74 46.00 1.95 40.81
CA GLN A 74 47.23 1.71 41.58
C GLN A 74 48.08 2.99 41.70
N VAL A 75 48.28 3.72 40.59
CA VAL A 75 49.04 4.99 40.62
C VAL A 75 48.32 6.05 41.44
N LEU A 76 47.00 6.18 41.28
CA LEU A 76 46.19 7.10 42.09
C LEU A 76 46.24 6.72 43.58
N ALA A 77 46.16 5.44 43.93
CA ALA A 77 46.29 4.97 45.31
C ALA A 77 47.67 5.28 45.90
N ARG A 78 48.75 5.10 45.13
CA ARG A 78 50.11 5.46 45.56
C ARG A 78 50.26 6.96 45.78
N ALA A 79 49.80 7.79 44.85
CA ALA A 79 49.82 9.24 44.99
C ALA A 79 48.97 9.71 46.19
N THR A 80 47.85 9.04 46.47
CA THR A 80 47.02 9.27 47.66
C THR A 80 47.76 8.96 48.95
N ALA A 81 48.41 7.80 49.02
CA ALA A 81 49.16 7.37 50.20
C ALA A 81 50.32 8.33 50.50
N LEU A 82 51.03 8.77 49.46
CA LEU A 82 52.07 9.80 49.58
C LEU A 82 51.49 11.16 50.02
N ARG A 83 50.36 11.58 49.46
CA ARG A 83 49.70 12.82 49.89
C ARG A 83 49.27 12.79 51.35
N ASN A 84 48.80 11.63 51.83
CA ASN A 84 48.38 11.43 53.23
C ASN A 84 49.57 11.39 54.21
N SER A 85 50.78 11.10 53.74
CA SER A 85 51.98 11.11 54.59
C SER A 85 52.62 12.50 54.71
N VAL A 86 52.23 13.47 53.88
CA VAL A 86 52.73 14.85 53.93
C VAL A 86 52.02 15.64 55.03
N SER A 87 52.80 16.18 55.97
CA SER A 87 52.31 17.12 56.97
C SER A 87 51.94 18.46 56.34
N TRP A 88 50.76 18.99 56.68
CA TRP A 88 50.29 20.29 56.23
C TRP A 88 51.12 21.46 56.76
N LEU A 89 51.82 21.27 57.88
CA LEU A 89 52.64 22.31 58.53
C LEU A 89 54.06 22.42 57.96
N LEU A 90 54.62 21.31 57.46
CA LEU A 90 55.99 21.22 56.95
C LEU A 90 56.02 20.30 55.72
N PRO A 91 55.66 20.81 54.53
CA PRO A 91 55.65 20.02 53.31
C PRO A 91 57.08 19.64 52.90
N SER A 92 57.34 18.34 52.76
CA SER A 92 58.59 17.85 52.19
C SER A 92 58.60 18.11 50.68
N HIS A 93 59.48 18.99 50.20
CA HIS A 93 59.64 19.27 48.75
C HIS A 93 59.86 17.99 47.94
N LYS A 94 60.68 17.05 48.44
CA LYS A 94 60.94 15.77 47.79
C LYS A 94 59.67 14.93 47.61
N THR A 95 58.77 14.94 48.60
CA THR A 95 57.52 14.18 48.55
C THR A 95 56.50 14.86 47.63
N LEU A 96 56.48 16.19 47.60
CA LEU A 96 55.66 16.95 46.65
C LEU A 96 56.10 16.69 45.20
N ASP A 97 57.41 16.68 44.93
CA ASP A 97 57.97 16.37 43.62
C ASP A 97 57.64 14.93 43.18
N GLU A 98 57.66 13.96 44.11
CA GLU A 98 57.28 12.56 43.81
C GLU A 98 55.79 12.45 43.47
N ILE A 99 54.91 13.18 44.17
CA ILE A 99 53.48 13.21 43.87
C ILE A 99 53.24 13.90 42.51
N GLU A 100 53.91 15.02 42.25
CA GLU A 100 53.84 15.72 40.96
C GLU A 100 54.32 14.82 39.81
N GLN A 101 55.41 14.06 40.00
CA GLN A 101 55.89 13.09 39.02
C GLN A 101 54.91 11.94 38.78
N LEU A 102 54.18 11.50 39.81
CA LEU A 102 53.16 10.45 39.65
C LEU A 102 51.92 10.95 38.91
N LEU A 103 51.55 12.21 39.07
CA LEU A 103 50.30 12.76 38.53
C LEU A 103 50.46 13.50 37.19
N CYS A 104 51.60 14.16 36.98
CA CYS A 104 51.94 14.93 35.78
C CYS A 104 53.04 14.28 34.94
N GLY A 105 53.80 13.36 35.52
CA GLY A 105 54.87 12.65 34.81
C GLY A 105 54.40 11.31 34.24
N PRO A 106 55.20 10.70 33.34
CA PRO A 106 54.90 9.41 32.74
C PRO A 106 55.11 8.28 33.76
N SER A 107 54.08 8.03 34.56
CA SER A 107 54.12 7.16 35.75
C SER A 107 53.46 5.79 35.55
N ILE A 108 52.68 5.62 34.48
CA ILE A 108 51.99 4.37 34.18
C ILE A 108 52.74 3.66 33.07
N GLU A 109 53.37 2.52 33.37
CA GLU A 109 54.02 1.68 32.38
C GLU A 109 53.00 0.81 31.64
N LEU A 110 53.01 0.89 30.31
CA LEU A 110 52.10 0.11 29.47
C LEU A 110 52.69 -1.27 29.13
N PRO A 111 51.93 -2.35 29.36
CA PRO A 111 52.27 -3.67 28.85
C PRO A 111 52.52 -3.65 27.33
N PRO A 112 53.48 -4.42 26.80
CA PRO A 112 53.89 -4.36 25.39
C PRO A 112 52.74 -4.69 24.42
N ASP A 113 51.83 -5.58 24.82
CA ASP A 113 50.60 -5.97 24.13
C ASP A 113 49.58 -4.81 23.99
N ARG A 114 49.69 -3.77 24.82
CA ARG A 114 48.66 -2.71 24.93
C ARG A 114 49.11 -1.35 24.46
N ARG A 115 50.36 -1.25 23.99
CA ARG A 115 50.88 -0.01 23.40
C ARG A 115 50.05 0.43 22.20
N GLY A 116 49.44 -0.51 21.46
CA GLY A 116 48.56 -0.22 20.33
C GLY A 116 47.31 0.60 20.67
N LEU A 117 46.79 0.50 21.91
CA LEU A 117 45.60 1.25 22.35
C LEU A 117 45.89 2.73 22.62
N ALA A 118 47.10 3.05 23.08
CA ALA A 118 47.49 4.42 23.44
C ALA A 118 48.36 5.10 22.37
N ALA A 119 49.49 4.48 22.04
CA ALA A 119 50.41 4.88 20.98
C ALA A 119 51.46 3.77 20.78
N PRO A 120 51.76 3.32 19.54
CA PRO A 120 52.64 2.17 19.29
C PRO A 120 54.04 2.25 19.92
N THR A 121 54.51 3.46 20.21
CA THR A 121 55.86 3.75 20.70
C THR A 121 55.92 4.21 22.16
N ALA A 122 54.77 4.54 22.79
CA ALA A 122 54.75 5.01 24.16
C ALA A 122 54.96 3.85 25.15
N ARG A 123 56.02 3.94 25.96
CA ARG A 123 56.30 2.97 27.04
C ARG A 123 55.62 3.33 28.35
N SER A 124 55.35 4.62 28.56
CA SER A 124 54.69 5.15 29.74
C SER A 124 53.80 6.34 29.39
N LEU A 125 52.73 6.52 30.16
CA LEU A 125 51.76 7.60 30.01
C LEU A 125 51.56 8.37 31.31
N ILE A 126 51.12 9.61 31.16
CA ILE A 126 50.61 10.42 32.28
C ILE A 126 49.17 9.96 32.59
N PRO A 127 48.73 9.93 33.86
CA PRO A 127 47.35 9.54 34.22
C PRO A 127 46.25 10.23 33.42
N GLY A 128 46.40 11.53 33.16
CA GLY A 128 45.44 12.31 32.36
C GLY A 128 45.35 11.84 30.90
N GLU A 129 46.47 11.46 30.28
CA GLU A 129 46.52 10.93 28.91
C GLU A 129 45.90 9.54 28.84
N LEU A 130 46.18 8.69 29.83
CA LEU A 130 45.57 7.37 29.91
C LEU A 130 44.05 7.46 30.02
N LEU A 131 43.52 8.38 30.85
CA LEU A 131 42.07 8.61 30.94
C LEU A 131 41.45 9.02 29.60
N GLU A 132 42.13 9.86 28.81
CA GLU A 132 41.65 10.25 27.47
C GLU A 132 41.66 9.07 26.48
N VAL A 133 42.70 8.24 26.53
CA VAL A 133 42.76 6.99 25.75
C VAL A 133 41.62 6.06 26.17
N MET A 134 41.46 5.83 27.48
CA MET A 134 40.40 4.96 28.02
C MET A 134 39.00 5.44 27.61
N ALA A 135 38.72 6.74 27.77
CA ALA A 135 37.43 7.32 27.41
C ALA A 135 37.13 7.20 25.91
N ARG A 136 38.14 7.39 25.05
CA ARG A 136 37.99 7.23 23.59
C ARG A 136 37.74 5.78 23.20
N SER A 137 38.56 4.87 23.72
CA SER A 137 38.45 3.43 23.45
C SER A 137 37.12 2.87 23.96
N PHE A 138 36.67 3.33 25.13
CA PHE A 138 35.36 2.97 25.68
C PHE A 138 34.23 3.40 24.75
N ARG A 139 34.23 4.65 24.26
CA ARG A 139 33.19 5.13 23.33
C ARG A 139 33.09 4.27 22.07
N LEU A 140 34.23 3.96 21.44
CA LEU A 140 34.25 3.12 20.23
C LEU A 140 33.75 1.70 20.50
N ALA A 141 34.15 1.11 21.62
CA ALA A 141 33.71 -0.24 21.97
C ALA A 141 32.22 -0.28 22.33
N ARG A 142 31.74 0.71 23.09
CA ARG A 142 30.31 0.91 23.41
C ARG A 142 29.49 1.07 22.14
N GLU A 143 29.93 1.87 21.18
CA GLU A 143 29.24 2.05 19.89
C GLU A 143 29.14 0.72 19.10
N ALA A 144 30.16 -0.15 19.16
CA ALA A 144 30.10 -1.45 18.51
C ALA A 144 29.07 -2.39 19.17
N VAL A 145 29.02 -2.44 20.51
CA VAL A 145 28.05 -3.25 21.25
C VAL A 145 26.63 -2.75 21.02
N LEU A 146 26.40 -1.44 21.14
CA LEU A 146 25.08 -0.83 20.93
C LEU A 146 24.61 -0.95 19.48
N ALA A 147 25.52 -1.03 18.50
CA ALA A 147 25.13 -1.30 17.11
C ALA A 147 24.53 -2.71 16.95
N VAL A 148 25.03 -3.70 17.69
CA VAL A 148 24.46 -5.06 17.70
C VAL A 148 23.11 -5.07 18.40
N ASP A 149 23.01 -4.40 19.54
CA ASP A 149 21.75 -4.22 20.29
C ASP A 149 20.64 -3.68 19.37
N ALA A 150 20.92 -2.56 18.70
CA ALA A 150 20.00 -1.94 17.76
C ALA A 150 19.67 -2.85 16.55
N ALA A 151 20.63 -3.68 16.10
CA ALA A 151 20.40 -4.63 15.03
C ALA A 151 19.46 -5.76 15.47
N TRP A 152 19.63 -6.33 16.66
CA TRP A 152 18.72 -7.34 17.21
C TRP A 152 17.33 -6.78 17.49
N ASP A 153 17.24 -5.61 18.11
CA ASP A 153 15.97 -4.92 18.39
C ASP A 153 15.17 -4.65 17.11
N ARG A 154 15.86 -4.39 16.00
CA ARG A 154 15.23 -4.24 14.68
C ARG A 154 14.86 -5.57 14.05
N LEU A 155 15.74 -6.56 14.09
CA LEU A 155 15.62 -7.80 13.31
C LEU A 155 14.69 -8.83 13.94
N LEU A 156 14.68 -8.96 15.27
CA LEU A 156 13.85 -9.96 15.96
C LEU A 156 12.35 -9.72 15.75
N PRO A 157 11.80 -8.51 15.93
CA PRO A 157 10.40 -8.25 15.62
C PRO A 157 10.12 -8.32 14.11
N ALA A 158 11.07 -7.89 13.27
CA ALA A 158 10.92 -7.94 11.83
C ALA A 158 10.80 -9.38 11.30
N LEU A 159 11.54 -10.33 11.86
CA LEU A 159 11.43 -11.75 11.53
C LEU A 159 10.03 -12.30 11.79
N ALA A 160 9.46 -12.02 12.96
CA ALA A 160 8.09 -12.42 13.28
C ALA A 160 7.08 -11.80 12.29
N ASN A 161 7.21 -10.50 12.01
CA ASN A 161 6.37 -9.81 11.03
C ASN A 161 6.49 -10.41 9.62
N PHE A 162 7.68 -10.83 9.20
CA PHE A 162 7.88 -11.47 7.89
C PHE A 162 7.24 -12.86 7.82
N GLU A 163 7.27 -13.63 8.91
CA GLU A 163 6.60 -14.92 9.01
C GLU A 163 5.07 -14.75 8.95
N ASP A 164 4.52 -13.80 9.70
CA ASP A 164 3.08 -13.47 9.71
C ASP A 164 2.61 -12.98 8.34
N GLU A 165 3.33 -12.04 7.71
CA GLU A 165 3.00 -11.54 6.37
C GLU A 165 3.09 -12.66 5.32
N THR A 166 4.07 -13.56 5.45
CA THR A 166 4.19 -14.72 4.56
C THR A 166 2.97 -15.64 4.66
N ALA A 167 2.45 -15.86 5.88
CA ALA A 167 1.24 -16.64 6.10
C ALA A 167 0.00 -15.91 5.56
N ALA A 168 -0.09 -14.59 5.74
CA ALA A 168 -1.18 -13.78 5.22
C ALA A 168 -1.22 -13.78 3.67
N ILE A 169 -0.07 -13.64 3.01
CA ILE A 169 0.04 -13.70 1.54
C ILE A 169 -0.32 -15.10 1.04
N GLN A 170 0.09 -16.16 1.74
CA GLN A 170 -0.33 -17.53 1.39
C GLN A 170 -1.85 -17.70 1.50
N GLY A 171 -2.45 -17.25 2.60
CA GLY A 171 -3.91 -17.31 2.78
C GLY A 171 -4.67 -16.54 1.69
N LEU A 172 -4.12 -15.41 1.22
CA LEU A 172 -4.68 -14.66 0.10
C LEU A 172 -4.58 -15.44 -1.23
N ALA A 173 -3.43 -16.06 -1.50
CA ALA A 173 -3.25 -16.89 -2.70
C ALA A 173 -4.23 -18.08 -2.70
N ASP A 174 -4.38 -18.77 -1.56
CA ASP A 174 -5.30 -19.90 -1.40
C ASP A 174 -6.76 -19.47 -1.57
N ALA A 175 -7.14 -18.32 -1.01
CA ALA A 175 -8.49 -17.75 -1.17
C ALA A 175 -8.80 -17.37 -2.64
N LEU A 176 -7.78 -16.96 -3.40
CA LEU A 176 -7.86 -16.70 -4.84
C LEU A 176 -7.73 -17.97 -5.69
N LYS A 177 -7.39 -19.12 -5.08
CA LYS A 177 -7.08 -20.40 -5.75
C LYS A 177 -5.93 -20.28 -6.76
N GLU A 178 -4.99 -19.40 -6.46
CA GLU A 178 -3.83 -19.12 -7.31
C GLU A 178 -2.57 -19.72 -6.69
N PRO A 179 -1.60 -20.18 -7.49
CA PRO A 179 -0.32 -20.59 -6.96
C PRO A 179 0.36 -19.42 -6.27
N ALA A 180 1.09 -19.73 -5.20
CA ALA A 180 1.89 -18.74 -4.48
C ALA A 180 2.83 -17.99 -5.46
N PRO A 181 2.91 -16.65 -5.38
CA PRO A 181 3.84 -15.86 -6.18
C PRO A 181 5.29 -16.34 -5.98
N ALA A 182 6.11 -16.27 -7.04
CA ALA A 182 7.52 -16.69 -6.96
C ALA A 182 8.31 -15.86 -5.93
N GLU A 183 7.92 -14.59 -5.78
CA GLU A 183 8.43 -13.65 -4.81
C GLU A 183 8.22 -14.13 -3.36
N LEU A 184 7.09 -14.83 -3.09
CA LEU A 184 6.82 -15.41 -1.76
C LEU A 184 7.74 -16.60 -1.46
N ALA A 185 7.98 -17.46 -2.45
CA ALA A 185 8.91 -18.59 -2.30
C ALA A 185 10.35 -18.10 -2.08
N GLU A 186 10.75 -17.03 -2.77
CA GLU A 186 12.04 -16.38 -2.56
C GLU A 186 12.14 -15.74 -1.17
N ALA A 187 11.12 -15.01 -0.74
CA ALA A 187 11.06 -14.42 0.59
C ALA A 187 11.22 -15.48 1.69
N ARG A 188 10.51 -16.63 1.59
CA ARG A 188 10.65 -17.75 2.53
C ARG A 188 12.08 -18.26 2.66
N ARG A 189 12.79 -18.45 1.53
CA ARG A 189 14.20 -18.89 1.55
C ARG A 189 15.09 -17.85 2.22
N LYS A 190 14.87 -16.57 1.93
CA LYS A 190 15.64 -15.47 2.52
C LYS A 190 15.34 -15.29 4.01
N ILE A 191 14.10 -15.50 4.47
CA ILE A 191 13.73 -15.49 5.90
C ILE A 191 14.48 -16.59 6.66
N LEU A 192 14.55 -17.82 6.12
CA LEU A 192 15.32 -18.91 6.73
C LEU A 192 16.81 -18.54 6.85
N SER A 193 17.40 -18.00 5.79
CA SER A 193 18.80 -17.53 5.82
C SER A 193 18.99 -16.33 6.77
N LEU A 194 17.99 -15.45 6.89
CA LEU A 194 18.04 -14.32 7.82
C LEU A 194 18.02 -14.81 9.28
N ARG A 195 17.20 -15.82 9.61
CA ARG A 195 17.16 -16.39 10.97
C ARG A 195 18.52 -16.89 11.43
N GLU A 196 19.24 -17.59 10.55
CA GLU A 196 20.61 -18.04 10.85
C GLU A 196 21.58 -16.86 10.98
N ALA A 197 21.47 -15.86 10.09
CA ALA A 197 22.36 -14.71 10.09
C ALA A 197 22.14 -13.74 11.26
N VAL A 198 20.92 -13.61 11.79
CA VAL A 198 20.61 -12.72 12.91
C VAL A 198 21.38 -13.09 14.17
N GLU A 199 21.61 -14.38 14.39
CA GLU A 199 22.38 -14.85 15.54
C GLU A 199 23.88 -14.56 15.39
N HIS A 200 24.45 -14.76 14.20
CA HIS A 200 25.91 -14.76 14.00
C HIS A 200 26.48 -13.46 13.38
N ASP A 201 25.70 -12.78 12.52
CA ASP A 201 26.08 -11.54 11.85
C ASP A 201 24.91 -10.55 11.76
N PRO A 202 24.37 -10.07 12.91
CA PRO A 202 23.23 -9.15 12.95
C PRO A 202 23.48 -7.85 12.19
N LEU A 203 24.71 -7.33 12.13
CA LEU A 203 24.99 -6.08 11.42
C LEU A 203 24.82 -6.22 9.90
N ALA A 204 25.26 -7.33 9.30
CA ALA A 204 25.02 -7.59 7.87
C ALA A 204 23.58 -8.02 7.58
N ALA A 205 22.90 -8.63 8.55
CA ALA A 205 21.53 -9.10 8.43
C ALA A 205 20.50 -7.97 8.25
N VAL A 206 20.78 -6.75 8.75
CA VAL A 206 19.87 -5.59 8.60
C VAL A 206 19.52 -5.32 7.13
N ALA A 207 20.50 -5.31 6.23
CA ALA A 207 20.27 -5.04 4.81
C ALA A 207 19.42 -6.14 4.13
N ARG A 208 19.55 -7.39 4.58
CA ARG A 208 18.76 -8.53 4.05
C ARG A 208 17.29 -8.41 4.44
N GLY A 209 16.98 -7.81 5.59
CA GLY A 209 15.60 -7.57 6.01
C GLY A 209 14.83 -6.63 5.07
N GLU A 210 15.49 -5.60 4.53
CA GLU A 210 14.87 -4.64 3.60
C GLU A 210 14.52 -5.29 2.25
N GLU A 211 15.36 -6.21 1.79
CA GLU A 211 15.12 -7.00 0.58
C GLU A 211 13.90 -7.93 0.76
N ILE A 212 13.80 -8.62 1.90
CA ILE A 212 12.65 -9.49 2.22
C ILE A 212 11.36 -8.67 2.27
N ALA A 213 11.38 -7.50 2.93
CA ALA A 213 10.22 -6.61 2.99
C ALA A 213 9.76 -6.19 1.58
N SER A 214 10.70 -5.92 0.68
CA SER A 214 10.41 -5.55 -0.70
C SER A 214 9.77 -6.70 -1.51
N LEU A 215 10.27 -7.93 -1.33
CA LEU A 215 9.69 -9.13 -1.95
C LEU A 215 8.27 -9.41 -1.46
N LEU A 216 8.04 -9.33 -0.14
CA LEU A 216 6.71 -9.53 0.44
C LEU A 216 5.73 -8.46 -0.05
N LYS A 217 6.15 -7.20 -0.11
CA LYS A 217 5.34 -6.11 -0.66
C LYS A 217 4.97 -6.35 -2.13
N ALA A 218 5.91 -6.83 -2.94
CA ALA A 218 5.66 -7.15 -4.35
C ALA A 218 4.67 -8.33 -4.50
N ALA A 219 4.86 -9.40 -3.72
CA ALA A 219 3.97 -10.56 -3.69
C ALA A 219 2.54 -10.15 -3.29
N ARG A 220 2.42 -9.35 -2.23
CA ARG A 220 1.15 -8.81 -1.74
C ARG A 220 0.44 -7.97 -2.79
N ALA A 221 1.13 -6.99 -3.37
CA ALA A 221 0.56 -6.10 -4.38
C ALA A 221 0.01 -6.86 -5.58
N ARG A 222 0.72 -7.89 -6.04
CA ARG A 222 0.28 -8.75 -7.15
C ARG A 222 -1.02 -9.50 -6.84
N LEU A 223 -1.17 -10.04 -5.64
CA LEU A 223 -2.40 -10.73 -5.24
C LEU A 223 -3.55 -9.75 -4.99
N ASP A 224 -3.27 -8.57 -4.44
CA ASP A 224 -4.29 -7.53 -4.25
C ASP A 224 -4.79 -6.96 -5.59
N ASP A 225 -3.93 -6.79 -6.59
CA ASP A 225 -4.34 -6.47 -7.98
C ASP A 225 -5.28 -7.54 -8.53
N LEU A 226 -4.96 -8.80 -8.28
CA LEU A 226 -5.71 -9.93 -8.79
C LEU A 226 -7.08 -10.08 -8.09
N ALA A 227 -7.13 -9.85 -6.78
CA ALA A 227 -8.39 -9.79 -6.03
C ALA A 227 -9.29 -8.65 -6.54
N ARG A 228 -8.72 -7.48 -6.85
CA ARG A 228 -9.44 -6.37 -7.47
C ARG A 228 -10.00 -6.75 -8.84
N ASP A 229 -9.22 -7.45 -9.67
CA ASP A 229 -9.69 -7.92 -10.97
C ASP A 229 -10.87 -8.91 -10.84
N ARG A 230 -10.81 -9.84 -9.87
CA ARG A 230 -11.92 -10.76 -9.56
C ARG A 230 -13.19 -10.01 -9.19
N ASP A 231 -13.09 -9.08 -8.23
CA ASP A 231 -14.26 -8.36 -7.71
C ASP A 231 -14.87 -7.48 -8.80
N ARG A 232 -14.03 -6.81 -9.60
CA ARG A 232 -14.46 -6.03 -10.75
C ARG A 232 -15.15 -6.90 -11.81
N ALA A 233 -14.60 -8.08 -12.10
CA ALA A 233 -15.19 -8.98 -13.08
C ALA A 233 -16.57 -9.48 -12.61
N GLY A 234 -16.71 -9.82 -11.33
CA GLY A 234 -17.98 -10.20 -10.72
C GLY A 234 -19.03 -9.08 -10.82
N ALA A 235 -18.65 -7.84 -10.50
CA ALA A 235 -19.52 -6.68 -10.62
C ALA A 235 -19.96 -6.43 -12.08
N MET A 236 -19.03 -6.52 -13.04
CA MET A 236 -19.34 -6.34 -14.46
C MET A 236 -20.26 -7.44 -15.03
N VAL A 237 -20.14 -8.68 -14.56
CA VAL A 237 -21.09 -9.75 -14.93
C VAL A 237 -22.49 -9.44 -14.41
N ALA A 238 -22.61 -8.98 -13.16
CA ALA A 238 -23.91 -8.61 -12.59
C ALA A 238 -24.56 -7.44 -13.35
N GLU A 239 -23.80 -6.39 -13.68
CA GLU A 239 -24.27 -5.28 -14.51
C GLU A 239 -24.67 -5.76 -15.91
N ALA A 240 -23.86 -6.62 -16.52
CA ALA A 240 -24.15 -7.17 -17.85
C ALA A 240 -25.46 -7.94 -17.89
N ARG A 241 -25.78 -8.74 -16.86
CA ARG A 241 -27.09 -9.43 -16.76
C ARG A 241 -28.25 -8.44 -16.75
N GLN A 242 -28.16 -7.38 -15.95
CA GLN A 242 -29.20 -6.34 -15.90
C GLN A 242 -29.36 -5.60 -17.24
N LEU A 243 -28.25 -5.37 -17.95
CA LEU A 243 -28.28 -4.75 -19.28
C LEU A 243 -28.91 -5.68 -20.32
N LEU A 244 -28.68 -6.99 -20.25
CA LEU A 244 -29.32 -7.95 -21.13
C LEU A 244 -30.84 -7.96 -20.93
N ASP A 245 -31.31 -8.04 -19.68
CA ASP A 245 -32.74 -7.98 -19.35
C ASP A 245 -33.38 -6.69 -19.87
N SER A 246 -32.68 -5.56 -19.73
CA SER A 246 -33.13 -4.26 -20.22
C SER A 246 -33.23 -4.22 -21.74
N LEU A 247 -32.25 -4.80 -22.45
CA LEU A 247 -32.26 -4.91 -23.91
C LEU A 247 -33.40 -5.79 -24.40
N GLU A 248 -33.63 -6.96 -23.78
CA GLU A 248 -34.71 -7.86 -24.17
C GLU A 248 -36.09 -7.21 -24.03
N GLU A 249 -36.30 -6.43 -22.96
CA GLU A 249 -37.53 -5.66 -22.78
C GLU A 249 -37.66 -4.51 -23.80
N ALA A 250 -36.58 -3.76 -24.06
CA ALA A 250 -36.57 -2.69 -25.07
C ALA A 250 -36.88 -3.24 -26.47
N HIS A 251 -36.23 -4.35 -26.84
CA HIS A 251 -36.44 -5.05 -28.10
C HIS A 251 -37.90 -5.54 -28.24
N ARG A 252 -38.48 -6.13 -27.18
CA ARG A 252 -39.89 -6.53 -27.18
C ARG A 252 -40.83 -5.34 -27.43
N ARG A 253 -40.56 -4.20 -26.80
CA ARG A 253 -41.34 -2.96 -26.98
C ARG A 253 -41.20 -2.39 -28.40
N ALA A 254 -39.99 -2.38 -28.94
CA ALA A 254 -39.74 -1.92 -30.30
C ALA A 254 -40.45 -2.81 -31.33
N ARG A 255 -40.41 -4.14 -31.15
CA ARG A 255 -41.19 -5.09 -31.95
C ARG A 255 -42.69 -4.84 -31.89
N GLN A 256 -43.22 -4.62 -30.69
CA GLN A 256 -44.63 -4.27 -30.50
C GLN A 256 -44.98 -2.98 -31.23
N ALA A 257 -44.19 -1.91 -31.06
CA ALA A 257 -44.41 -0.62 -31.72
C ALA A 257 -44.35 -0.74 -33.25
N HIS A 258 -43.38 -1.49 -33.77
CA HIS A 258 -43.25 -1.78 -35.20
C HIS A 258 -44.49 -2.49 -35.76
N ALA A 259 -44.90 -3.60 -35.12
CA ALA A 259 -46.08 -4.37 -35.54
C ALA A 259 -47.38 -3.54 -35.44
N ASP A 260 -47.54 -2.76 -34.37
CA ASP A 260 -48.68 -1.87 -34.19
C ASP A 260 -48.73 -0.80 -35.27
N ARG A 261 -47.59 -0.19 -35.61
CA ARG A 261 -47.48 0.81 -36.67
C ARG A 261 -47.83 0.20 -38.03
N GLU A 262 -47.30 -0.99 -38.36
CA GLU A 262 -47.67 -1.72 -39.58
C GLU A 262 -49.17 -1.99 -39.68
N ALA A 263 -49.81 -2.40 -38.59
CA ALA A 263 -51.23 -2.73 -38.59
C ALA A 263 -52.14 -1.49 -38.62
N LYS A 264 -51.70 -0.35 -38.07
CA LYS A 264 -52.58 0.80 -37.76
C LYS A 264 -52.36 2.01 -38.65
N VAL A 265 -51.18 2.19 -39.22
CA VAL A 265 -50.78 3.40 -39.95
C VAL A 265 -50.27 3.02 -41.34
N GLN A 266 -50.82 3.68 -42.36
CA GLN A 266 -50.30 3.56 -43.71
C GLN A 266 -49.13 4.52 -43.84
N ALA A 267 -47.97 4.00 -44.22
CA ALA A 267 -46.83 4.83 -44.55
C ALA A 267 -47.12 5.59 -45.86
N ASP A 268 -47.01 6.90 -45.83
CA ASP A 268 -46.87 7.70 -47.05
C ASP A 268 -45.48 7.34 -47.67
N ALA A 269 -45.40 7.27 -49.00
CA ALA A 269 -44.29 6.69 -49.79
C ALA A 269 -42.84 6.96 -49.30
N PRO A 270 -41.85 6.19 -49.78
CA PRO A 270 -41.16 5.15 -49.01
C PRO A 270 -40.42 5.72 -47.78
N ALA A 271 -41.14 6.16 -46.74
CA ALA A 271 -40.50 6.40 -45.46
C ALA A 271 -39.95 5.06 -44.93
N VAL A 272 -38.63 4.89 -44.94
CA VAL A 272 -37.96 3.71 -44.38
C VAL A 272 -38.00 3.85 -42.86
N PHE A 273 -39.07 3.33 -42.24
CA PHE A 273 -39.12 3.21 -40.79
C PHE A 273 -38.06 2.20 -40.33
N PRO A 274 -37.33 2.51 -39.24
CA PRO A 274 -36.38 1.56 -38.69
C PRO A 274 -37.11 0.29 -38.26
N ARG A 275 -36.47 -0.84 -38.51
CA ARG A 275 -36.92 -2.15 -38.07
C ARG A 275 -36.22 -2.49 -36.76
N PRO A 276 -36.90 -3.20 -35.84
CA PRO A 276 -36.24 -3.81 -34.69
C PRO A 276 -35.07 -4.70 -35.16
N LEU A 277 -34.10 -4.91 -34.29
CA LEU A 277 -33.00 -5.84 -34.53
C LEU A 277 -33.54 -7.24 -34.80
N ASP A 278 -32.69 -8.11 -35.37
CA ASP A 278 -33.06 -9.51 -35.55
C ASP A 278 -33.06 -10.25 -34.20
N ASP A 279 -34.06 -11.12 -33.99
CA ASP A 279 -34.21 -11.92 -32.76
C ASP A 279 -32.95 -12.74 -32.46
N GLY A 280 -32.28 -13.24 -33.50
CA GLY A 280 -31.04 -14.01 -33.37
C GLY A 280 -29.86 -13.16 -32.89
N GLN A 281 -29.82 -11.87 -33.23
CA GLN A 281 -28.77 -10.96 -32.74
C GLN A 281 -28.90 -10.69 -31.24
N VAL A 282 -30.13 -10.50 -30.75
CA VAL A 282 -30.39 -10.30 -29.32
C VAL A 282 -30.16 -11.61 -28.56
N ALA A 283 -30.70 -12.73 -29.05
CA ALA A 283 -30.56 -14.05 -28.42
C ALA A 283 -29.11 -14.53 -28.35
N ALA A 284 -28.23 -14.12 -29.27
CA ALA A 284 -26.81 -14.50 -29.26
C ALA A 284 -26.01 -13.88 -28.10
N LEU A 285 -26.48 -12.79 -27.49
CA LEU A 285 -25.77 -12.09 -26.42
C LEU A 285 -25.76 -12.87 -25.10
N GLY A 286 -26.81 -13.63 -24.80
CA GLY A 286 -26.91 -14.47 -23.59
C GLY A 286 -25.84 -15.55 -23.53
N PRO A 287 -25.72 -16.44 -24.55
CA PRO A 287 -24.66 -17.44 -24.61
C PRO A 287 -23.25 -16.85 -24.58
N TRP A 288 -23.05 -15.65 -25.15
CA TRP A 288 -21.78 -14.96 -25.05
C TRP A 288 -21.48 -14.49 -23.62
N LEU A 289 -22.46 -13.92 -22.91
CA LEU A 289 -22.31 -13.52 -21.51
C LEU A 289 -22.02 -14.73 -20.60
N GLU A 290 -22.70 -15.86 -20.81
CA GLU A 290 -22.45 -17.08 -20.02
C GLU A 290 -21.03 -17.64 -20.23
N LYS A 291 -20.47 -17.53 -21.44
CA LYS A 291 -19.05 -17.87 -21.69
C LYS A 291 -18.09 -16.94 -20.95
N LEU A 292 -18.42 -15.65 -20.86
CA LEU A 292 -17.62 -14.68 -20.11
C LEU A 292 -17.71 -14.96 -18.61
N ASP A 293 -18.89 -15.23 -18.07
CA ASP A 293 -19.06 -15.61 -16.66
C ASP A 293 -18.33 -16.94 -16.33
N ALA A 294 -18.42 -17.94 -17.20
CA ALA A 294 -17.62 -19.16 -17.05
C ALA A 294 -16.12 -18.86 -16.97
N SER A 295 -15.61 -17.94 -17.81
CA SER A 295 -14.21 -17.51 -17.76
C SER A 295 -13.86 -16.82 -16.43
N VAL A 296 -14.78 -16.03 -15.85
CA VAL A 296 -14.61 -15.42 -14.52
C VAL A 296 -14.54 -16.49 -13.43
N ARG A 297 -15.41 -17.50 -13.48
CA ARG A 297 -15.41 -18.63 -12.52
C ARG A 297 -14.16 -19.51 -12.63
N GLU A 298 -13.57 -19.60 -13.82
CA GLU A 298 -12.29 -20.26 -14.07
C GLU A 298 -11.06 -19.46 -13.62
N GLY A 299 -11.23 -18.25 -13.08
CA GLY A 299 -10.12 -17.38 -12.64
C GLY A 299 -9.50 -16.53 -13.75
N LYS A 300 -10.02 -16.57 -14.98
CA LYS A 300 -9.50 -15.80 -16.13
C LYS A 300 -10.05 -14.36 -16.13
N TRP A 301 -9.84 -13.63 -15.03
CA TRP A 301 -10.47 -12.32 -14.80
C TRP A 301 -10.04 -11.26 -15.80
N LYS A 302 -8.75 -11.09 -16.08
CA LYS A 302 -8.26 -10.06 -17.03
C LYS A 302 -8.83 -10.22 -18.44
N PRO A 303 -8.76 -11.41 -19.09
CA PRO A 303 -9.42 -11.63 -20.38
C PRO A 303 -10.94 -11.41 -20.32
N ALA A 304 -11.59 -11.86 -19.25
CA ALA A 304 -13.03 -11.69 -19.07
C ALA A 304 -13.42 -10.21 -18.98
N LEU A 305 -12.66 -9.37 -18.26
CA LEU A 305 -12.89 -7.93 -18.17
C LEU A 305 -12.88 -7.25 -19.55
N VAL A 306 -11.93 -7.61 -20.41
CA VAL A 306 -11.87 -7.09 -21.79
C VAL A 306 -13.08 -7.55 -22.60
N GLY A 307 -13.45 -8.83 -22.47
CA GLY A 307 -14.64 -9.39 -23.12
C GLY A 307 -15.93 -8.71 -22.66
N LEU A 308 -16.11 -8.51 -21.35
CA LEU A 308 -17.27 -7.86 -20.74
C LEU A 308 -17.37 -6.38 -21.14
N ALA A 309 -16.26 -5.66 -21.24
CA ALA A 309 -16.26 -4.29 -21.73
C ALA A 309 -16.77 -4.20 -23.17
N ARG A 310 -16.31 -5.10 -24.05
CA ARG A 310 -16.77 -5.19 -25.44
C ARG A 310 -18.25 -5.59 -25.52
N TRP A 311 -18.65 -6.61 -24.75
CA TRP A 311 -20.04 -7.05 -24.67
C TRP A 311 -20.95 -5.90 -24.25
N THR A 312 -20.58 -5.17 -23.20
CA THR A 312 -21.35 -4.04 -22.66
C THR A 312 -21.49 -2.92 -23.70
N ALA A 313 -20.43 -2.59 -24.43
CA ALA A 313 -20.50 -1.59 -25.49
C ALA A 313 -21.49 -1.97 -26.60
N ILE A 314 -21.51 -3.25 -27.02
CA ILE A 314 -22.44 -3.75 -28.04
C ILE A 314 -23.88 -3.69 -27.52
N VAL A 315 -24.14 -4.13 -26.29
CA VAL A 315 -25.49 -4.12 -25.71
C VAL A 315 -26.02 -2.69 -25.55
N ARG A 316 -25.19 -1.74 -25.12
CA ARG A 316 -25.58 -0.33 -25.03
C ARG A 316 -25.91 0.26 -26.39
N GLN A 317 -25.16 -0.11 -27.44
CA GLN A 317 -25.48 0.30 -28.80
C GLN A 317 -26.84 -0.28 -29.25
N TYR A 318 -27.06 -1.57 -29.05
CA TYR A 318 -28.33 -2.22 -29.40
C TYR A 318 -29.52 -1.63 -28.64
N LEU A 319 -29.33 -1.31 -27.36
CA LEU A 319 -30.37 -0.69 -26.55
C LEU A 319 -30.77 0.69 -27.11
N ALA A 320 -29.77 1.51 -27.48
CA ALA A 320 -30.02 2.81 -28.11
C ALA A 320 -30.74 2.67 -29.47
N ASP A 321 -30.33 1.68 -30.28
CA ASP A 321 -30.94 1.41 -31.58
C ASP A 321 -32.40 0.94 -31.44
N GLU A 322 -32.70 0.09 -30.46
CA GLU A 322 -34.07 -0.37 -30.17
C GLU A 322 -34.96 0.74 -29.62
N GLU A 323 -34.43 1.59 -28.73
CA GLU A 323 -35.17 2.74 -28.21
C GLU A 323 -35.50 3.75 -29.31
N ALA A 324 -34.54 4.06 -30.19
CA ALA A 324 -34.74 4.92 -31.35
C ALA A 324 -35.77 4.30 -32.32
N THR A 325 -35.69 2.99 -32.54
CA THR A 325 -36.62 2.24 -33.38
C THR A 325 -38.04 2.30 -32.82
N ARG A 326 -38.21 2.05 -31.52
CA ARG A 326 -39.50 2.15 -30.84
C ARG A 326 -40.08 3.56 -31.01
N GLU A 327 -39.29 4.59 -30.72
CA GLU A 327 -39.76 5.97 -30.76
C GLU A 327 -40.18 6.41 -32.17
N ALA A 328 -39.41 6.03 -33.19
CA ALA A 328 -39.76 6.29 -34.58
C ALA A 328 -41.05 5.58 -35.03
N ASN A 329 -41.31 4.37 -34.53
CA ASN A 329 -42.52 3.62 -34.84
C ASN A 329 -43.75 4.09 -34.02
N ASP A 330 -43.54 4.59 -32.79
CA ASP A 330 -44.61 5.12 -31.94
C ASP A 330 -45.06 6.54 -32.36
N ALA A 331 -44.18 7.35 -32.94
CA ALA A 331 -44.50 8.73 -33.32
C ALA A 331 -45.73 8.84 -34.27
N PRO A 332 -45.85 8.06 -35.35
CA PRO A 332 -47.06 8.05 -36.17
C PRO A 332 -48.32 7.58 -35.43
N LEU A 333 -48.19 6.62 -34.50
CA LEU A 333 -49.29 6.13 -33.69
C LEU A 333 -49.80 7.18 -32.70
N ARG A 334 -48.91 8.01 -32.16
CA ARG A 334 -49.27 9.17 -31.32
C ARG A 334 -49.92 10.25 -32.16
N ALA A 335 -49.32 10.63 -33.29
CA ALA A 335 -49.91 11.61 -34.21
C ALA A 335 -51.33 11.21 -34.67
N ARG A 336 -51.59 9.92 -34.90
CA ARG A 336 -52.93 9.40 -35.19
C ARG A 336 -53.91 9.64 -34.04
N ARG A 337 -53.50 9.40 -32.79
CA ARG A 337 -54.33 9.63 -31.59
C ARG A 337 -54.59 11.13 -31.40
N ASP A 338 -53.57 11.95 -31.58
CA ASP A 338 -53.66 13.40 -31.44
C ASP A 338 -54.61 14.01 -32.49
N LEU A 339 -54.54 13.57 -33.74
CA LEU A 339 -55.45 14.02 -34.80
C LEU A 339 -56.91 13.65 -34.52
N ARG A 340 -57.17 12.49 -33.91
CA ARG A 340 -58.54 12.12 -33.49
C ARG A 340 -59.05 13.05 -32.40
N GLY A 341 -58.24 13.28 -31.37
CA GLY A 341 -58.60 14.23 -30.29
C GLY A 341 -58.80 15.66 -30.81
N LEU A 342 -57.95 16.12 -31.74
CA LEU A 342 -58.09 17.42 -32.37
C LEU A 342 -59.37 17.53 -33.17
N LEU A 343 -59.71 16.53 -34.00
CA LEU A 343 -60.95 16.51 -34.76
C LEU A 343 -62.17 16.55 -33.83
N ASP A 344 -62.17 15.77 -32.76
CA ASP A 344 -63.27 15.76 -31.78
C ASP A 344 -63.44 17.13 -31.10
N ALA A 345 -62.34 17.79 -30.75
CA ALA A 345 -62.35 19.13 -30.18
C ALA A 345 -62.86 20.19 -31.19
N LEU A 346 -62.43 20.13 -32.45
CA LEU A 346 -62.89 21.05 -33.50
C LEU A 346 -64.39 20.85 -33.77
N LYS A 347 -64.89 19.61 -33.79
CA LYS A 347 -66.33 19.31 -33.92
C LYS A 347 -67.14 19.88 -32.75
N ALA A 348 -66.63 19.78 -31.52
CA ALA A 348 -67.27 20.40 -30.36
C ALA A 348 -67.32 21.94 -30.48
N LYS A 349 -66.24 22.56 -30.99
CA LYS A 349 -66.20 24.00 -31.23
C LYS A 349 -67.20 24.45 -32.32
N ALA A 350 -67.32 23.70 -33.41
CA ALA A 350 -68.30 23.98 -34.46
C ALA A 350 -69.74 23.99 -33.93
N ARG A 351 -70.07 23.07 -33.02
CA ARG A 351 -71.37 23.02 -32.33
C ARG A 351 -71.60 24.24 -31.44
N SER A 352 -70.59 24.67 -30.69
CA SER A 352 -70.70 25.85 -29.82
C SER A 352 -70.89 27.16 -30.61
N ASN A 353 -70.43 27.22 -31.86
CA ASN A 353 -70.51 28.40 -32.72
C ASN A 353 -71.72 28.37 -33.68
N SER A 354 -72.66 27.44 -33.51
CA SER A 354 -73.82 27.22 -34.40
C SER A 354 -73.44 26.97 -35.88
N ARG A 355 -72.20 26.58 -36.17
CA ARG A 355 -71.72 26.22 -37.52
C ARG A 355 -71.74 24.71 -37.77
N ALA A 356 -72.40 23.95 -36.89
CA ALA A 356 -72.50 22.50 -37.01
C ALA A 356 -73.41 22.04 -38.17
N GLU A 357 -74.30 22.90 -38.66
CA GLU A 357 -75.22 22.60 -39.78
C GLU A 357 -74.62 22.99 -41.14
N ASP A 358 -73.38 23.51 -41.17
CA ASP A 358 -72.67 23.80 -42.41
C ASP A 358 -72.30 22.48 -43.11
N ILE A 359 -72.94 22.26 -44.26
CA ILE A 359 -72.86 21.02 -45.04
C ILE A 359 -71.41 20.71 -45.46
N GLU A 360 -70.62 21.73 -45.80
CA GLU A 360 -69.23 21.53 -46.24
C GLU A 360 -68.31 21.15 -45.07
N LEU A 361 -68.52 21.78 -43.91
CA LEU A 361 -67.78 21.46 -42.69
C LEU A 361 -68.12 20.04 -42.20
N ASP A 362 -69.39 19.65 -42.22
CA ASP A 362 -69.78 18.30 -41.82
C ASP A 362 -69.22 17.24 -42.77
N ALA A 363 -69.24 17.47 -44.08
CA ALA A 363 -68.64 16.57 -45.07
C ALA A 363 -67.13 16.37 -44.84
N LEU A 364 -66.38 17.46 -44.61
CA LEU A 364 -64.95 17.40 -44.27
C LEU A 364 -64.69 16.66 -42.96
N ALA A 365 -65.52 16.88 -41.94
CA ALA A 365 -65.40 16.21 -40.65
C ALA A 365 -65.69 14.70 -40.74
N GLN A 366 -66.71 14.31 -41.51
CA GLN A 366 -67.04 12.91 -41.74
C GLN A 366 -65.92 12.18 -42.50
N GLU A 367 -65.36 12.82 -43.54
CA GLU A 367 -64.28 12.24 -44.33
C GLU A 367 -62.98 12.12 -43.52
N ALA A 368 -62.60 13.16 -42.76
CA ALA A 368 -61.48 13.09 -41.83
C ALA A 368 -61.67 12.00 -40.77
N TRP A 369 -62.90 11.84 -40.24
CA TRP A 369 -63.21 10.80 -39.27
C TRP A 369 -63.06 9.41 -39.89
N ARG A 370 -63.57 9.21 -41.12
CA ARG A 370 -63.48 7.95 -41.87
C ARG A 370 -62.03 7.53 -42.06
N LEU A 371 -61.16 8.45 -42.50
CA LEU A 371 -59.73 8.17 -42.68
C LEU A 371 -59.02 7.90 -41.34
N LEU A 372 -59.29 8.70 -40.30
CA LEU A 372 -58.66 8.48 -38.99
C LEU A 372 -59.08 7.16 -38.34
N HIS A 373 -60.25 6.62 -38.67
CA HIS A 373 -60.78 5.37 -38.12
C HIS A 373 -60.52 4.14 -39.02
N SER A 374 -60.02 4.32 -40.24
CA SER A 374 -59.58 3.22 -41.10
C SER A 374 -58.36 2.49 -40.50
N ARG A 375 -58.13 1.25 -40.94
CA ARG A 375 -56.94 0.46 -40.61
C ARG A 375 -56.43 -0.23 -41.89
N PRO A 376 -55.29 0.19 -42.45
CA PRO A 376 -54.37 1.24 -41.95
C PRO A 376 -54.91 2.67 -42.18
N THR A 377 -54.49 3.64 -41.34
CA THR A 377 -54.85 5.06 -41.46
C THR A 377 -53.86 5.81 -42.37
N PRO A 378 -54.29 6.44 -43.48
CA PRO A 378 -53.45 7.31 -44.31
C PRO A 378 -53.20 8.63 -43.57
N LEU A 379 -52.07 8.72 -42.87
CA LEU A 379 -51.86 9.76 -41.87
C LEU A 379 -51.65 11.16 -42.49
N ALA A 380 -50.94 11.29 -43.62
CA ALA A 380 -50.81 12.57 -44.31
C ALA A 380 -52.15 13.09 -44.81
N GLU A 381 -52.97 12.22 -45.41
CA GLU A 381 -54.27 12.62 -45.93
C GLU A 381 -55.23 13.01 -44.80
N ALA A 382 -55.28 12.21 -43.73
CA ALA A 382 -56.06 12.53 -42.54
C ALA A 382 -55.63 13.87 -41.91
N ARG A 383 -54.32 14.15 -41.84
CA ARG A 383 -53.78 15.43 -41.36
C ARG A 383 -54.22 16.59 -42.24
N ARG A 384 -54.16 16.44 -43.57
CA ARG A 384 -54.58 17.46 -44.53
C ARG A 384 -56.06 17.82 -44.34
N LEU A 385 -56.93 16.82 -44.22
CA LEU A 385 -58.36 17.05 -44.02
C LEU A 385 -58.70 17.70 -42.68
N VAL A 386 -58.04 17.30 -41.58
CA VAL A 386 -58.24 17.95 -40.27
C VAL A 386 -57.78 19.41 -40.32
N ALA A 387 -56.65 19.71 -40.97
CA ALA A 387 -56.17 21.08 -41.15
C ALA A 387 -57.12 21.92 -42.02
N GLU A 388 -57.66 21.36 -43.09
CA GLU A 388 -58.66 22.01 -43.95
C GLU A 388 -59.96 22.30 -43.19
N TYR A 389 -60.44 21.34 -42.39
CA TYR A 389 -61.58 21.52 -41.50
C TYR A 389 -61.34 22.65 -40.49
N GLN A 390 -60.17 22.68 -39.85
CA GLN A 390 -59.79 23.72 -38.91
C GLN A 390 -59.77 25.11 -39.59
N ALA A 391 -59.18 25.22 -40.78
CA ALA A 391 -59.05 26.48 -41.50
C ALA A 391 -60.40 27.08 -41.94
N ARG A 392 -61.40 26.24 -42.23
CA ARG A 392 -62.76 26.70 -42.59
C ARG A 392 -63.63 27.02 -41.37
N LEU A 393 -63.32 26.42 -40.22
CA LEU A 393 -64.05 26.62 -38.96
C LEU A 393 -63.65 27.91 -38.23
N LEU A 394 -62.34 28.22 -38.21
CA LEU A 394 -61.80 29.47 -37.69
C LEU A 394 -62.17 30.64 -38.60
#